data_AF-F9DQV3-F1
#
_entry.id   AF-F9DQV3-F1
#
_cell.length_a   1.000
_cell.length_b   1.000
_cell.length_c   1.000
_cell.angle_alpha   90.00
_cell.angle_beta   90.00
_cell.angle_gamma   90.00
#
_symmetry.space_group_name_H-M   'P 1'
#
loop_
_entity.id
_entity.type
_entity.pdbx_description
1 polymer ?
#
loop_
_entity_poly.entity_id
_entity_poly.type
_entity_poly.pdbx_seq_one_letter_code
_entity_poly.pdbx_strand_id
1 'polypeptide(L)'
;MIEANYSSGRMNRRLARKQQKKQLQQRAELLTTYHENNHQFAVDTNILMHDADLLIHLLSTNQIKLIVSSQVFKELDGLKTNKEKLTRMRAQLAFDVIEAYQRKGLLKLVQVPSYEKLQKLALSTSADEKIIATYLNEFKNGATSLLFLSNDKGARIIARNVGMPVAEV
;
A
#
# COMPACT_ATOMS: atom_id res chain seq x y z
N MET A 1 30.87 -33.65 -12.34
CA MET A 1 30.53 -32.34 -12.93
C MET A 1 29.21 -31.81 -12.33
N ILE A 2 29.11 -31.70 -10.99
CA ILE A 2 27.84 -31.38 -10.27
C ILE A 2 27.98 -30.16 -9.32
N GLU A 3 29.20 -29.71 -9.00
CA GLU A 3 29.42 -28.66 -7.98
C GLU A 3 29.16 -27.22 -8.45
N ALA A 4 29.24 -26.94 -9.76
CA ALA A 4 29.08 -25.58 -10.30
C ALA A 4 27.63 -25.04 -10.23
N ASN A 5 26.62 -25.93 -10.22
CA ASN A 5 25.21 -25.53 -10.19
C ASN A 5 24.70 -25.20 -8.76
N TYR A 6 25.34 -25.75 -7.72
CA TYR A 6 24.95 -25.49 -6.33
C TYR A 6 25.52 -24.17 -5.80
N SER A 7 26.74 -23.78 -6.21
CA SER A 7 27.38 -22.53 -5.77
C SER A 7 26.73 -21.30 -6.42
N SER A 8 26.42 -21.38 -7.71
CA SER A 8 25.74 -20.33 -8.49
C SER A 8 24.32 -20.06 -7.97
N GLY A 9 23.54 -21.10 -7.63
CA GLY A 9 22.20 -20.93 -7.05
C GLY A 9 22.19 -20.24 -5.67
N ARG A 10 23.15 -20.58 -4.79
CA ARG A 10 23.29 -19.93 -3.47
C ARG A 10 23.76 -18.48 -3.61
N MET A 11 24.71 -18.23 -4.50
CA MET A 11 25.22 -16.89 -4.80
C MET A 11 24.13 -16.00 -5.39
N ASN A 12 23.35 -16.49 -6.36
CA ASN A 12 22.23 -15.75 -6.95
C ASN A 12 21.16 -15.41 -5.91
N ARG A 13 20.82 -16.34 -5.01
CA ARG A 13 19.90 -16.05 -3.89
C ARG A 13 20.45 -15.00 -2.94
N ARG A 14 21.75 -15.02 -2.64
CA ARG A 14 22.39 -14.01 -1.78
C ARG A 14 22.38 -12.63 -2.44
N LEU A 15 22.66 -12.56 -3.74
CA LEU A 15 22.60 -11.32 -4.52
C LEU A 15 21.17 -10.78 -4.61
N ALA A 16 20.19 -11.63 -4.90
CA ALA A 16 18.78 -11.25 -4.94
C ALA A 16 18.30 -10.69 -3.59
N ARG A 17 18.63 -11.36 -2.48
CA ARG A 17 18.33 -10.86 -1.13
C ARG A 17 18.99 -9.52 -0.83
N LYS A 18 20.24 -9.33 -1.24
CA LYS A 18 20.96 -8.06 -1.06
C LYS A 18 20.32 -6.94 -1.88
N GLN A 19 19.91 -7.22 -3.11
CA GLN A 19 19.19 -6.27 -3.96
C GLN A 19 17.82 -5.92 -3.39
N GLN A 20 17.04 -6.92 -2.96
CA GLN A 20 15.73 -6.71 -2.34
C GLN A 20 15.85 -5.87 -1.07
N LYS A 21 16.83 -6.16 -0.19
CA LYS A 21 17.07 -5.35 1.01
C LYS A 21 17.45 -3.91 0.67
N LYS A 22 18.26 -3.71 -0.37
CA LYS A 22 18.64 -2.36 -0.82
C LYS A 22 17.42 -1.59 -1.35
N GLN A 23 16.57 -2.25 -2.15
CA GLN A 23 15.34 -1.64 -2.66
C GLN A 23 14.38 -1.29 -1.52
N LEU A 24 14.18 -2.20 -0.58
CA LEU A 24 13.36 -1.95 0.61
C LEU A 24 13.84 -0.71 1.37
N GLN A 25 15.15 -0.62 1.60
CA GLN A 25 15.75 0.50 2.31
C GLN A 25 15.56 1.84 1.56
N GLN A 26 15.78 1.85 0.24
CA GLN A 26 15.57 3.06 -0.57
C GLN A 26 14.12 3.54 -0.54
N ARG A 27 13.16 2.61 -0.62
CA ARG A 27 11.73 2.91 -0.55
C ARG A 27 11.33 3.40 0.84
N ALA A 28 11.87 2.79 1.89
CA ALA A 28 11.66 3.23 3.26
C ALA A 28 12.23 4.63 3.54
N GLU A 29 13.44 4.92 3.04
CA GLU A 29 14.07 6.24 3.14
C GLU A 29 13.23 7.30 2.40
N LEU A 30 12.74 7.00 1.19
CA LEU A 30 11.84 7.89 0.46
C LEU A 30 10.57 8.21 1.25
N LEU A 31 9.89 7.19 1.78
CA LEU A 31 8.68 7.39 2.59
C LEU A 31 8.97 8.07 3.93
N THR A 32 10.15 7.86 4.51
CA THR A 32 10.59 8.58 5.70
C THR A 32 10.75 10.06 5.41
N THR A 33 11.40 10.44 4.31
CA THR A 33 11.53 11.84 3.89
C THR A 33 10.16 12.49 3.67
N TYR A 34 9.21 11.79 3.02
CA TYR A 34 7.85 12.32 2.91
C TYR A 34 7.19 12.50 4.29
N HIS A 35 7.35 11.53 5.18
CA HIS A 35 6.79 11.60 6.52
C HIS A 35 7.36 12.76 7.35
N GLU A 36 8.68 13.01 7.27
CA GLU A 36 9.35 14.15 7.89
C GLU A 36 8.85 15.48 7.35
N ASN A 37 8.39 15.52 6.09
CA ASN A 37 7.69 16.64 5.48
C ASN A 37 6.17 16.67 5.80
N ASN A 38 5.76 16.02 6.90
CA ASN A 38 4.40 15.98 7.43
C ASN A 38 3.37 15.31 6.49
N HIS A 39 3.82 14.43 5.58
CA HIS A 39 2.89 13.66 4.76
C HIS A 39 2.28 12.48 5.52
N GLN A 40 1.01 12.21 5.19
CA GLN A 40 0.26 11.03 5.61
C GLN A 40 0.12 10.10 4.42
N PHE A 41 0.02 8.78 4.65
CA PHE A 41 0.00 7.82 3.56
C PHE A 41 -1.33 7.08 3.47
N ALA A 42 -1.89 7.11 2.27
CA ALA A 42 -3.00 6.26 1.87
C ALA A 42 -2.49 5.11 1.01
N VAL A 43 -2.88 3.88 1.33
CA VAL A 43 -2.38 2.67 0.63
C VAL A 43 -3.51 1.94 -0.10
N ASP A 44 -3.22 1.32 -1.23
CA ASP A 44 -4.13 0.41 -1.91
C ASP A 44 -3.93 -1.06 -1.45
N THR A 45 -4.74 -1.95 -2.00
CA THR A 45 -4.65 -3.40 -1.76
C THR A 45 -3.31 -3.97 -2.24
N ASN A 46 -2.73 -3.43 -3.33
CA ASN A 46 -1.48 -3.94 -3.90
C ASN A 46 -0.28 -3.68 -2.98
N ILE A 47 -0.17 -2.48 -2.41
CA ILE A 47 0.88 -2.16 -1.43
C ILE A 47 0.78 -3.10 -0.22
N LEU A 48 -0.43 -3.35 0.29
CA LEU A 48 -0.63 -4.27 1.42
C LEU A 48 -0.28 -5.72 1.07
N MET A 49 -0.59 -6.16 -0.16
CA MET A 49 -0.38 -7.53 -0.62
C MET A 49 1.07 -7.85 -1.02
N HIS A 50 1.77 -6.88 -1.62
CA HIS A 50 3.06 -7.10 -2.26
C HIS A 50 4.21 -6.42 -1.52
N ASP A 51 3.92 -5.40 -0.72
CA ASP A 51 4.91 -4.58 -0.03
C ASP A 51 4.71 -4.60 1.49
N ALA A 52 4.17 -5.70 2.04
CA ALA A 52 4.01 -5.90 3.47
C ALA A 52 5.31 -5.71 4.26
N ASP A 53 6.45 -6.17 3.72
CA ASP A 53 7.77 -5.98 4.34
C ASP A 53 8.13 -4.50 4.53
N LEU A 54 7.74 -3.64 3.58
CA LEU A 54 7.93 -2.20 3.67
C LEU A 54 7.09 -1.61 4.79
N LEU A 55 5.81 -1.97 4.86
CA LEU A 55 4.93 -1.50 5.93
C LEU A 55 5.38 -1.97 7.31
N ILE A 56 5.81 -3.23 7.44
CA ILE A 56 6.38 -3.76 8.69
C ILE A 56 7.64 -2.98 9.09
N HIS A 57 8.51 -2.68 8.13
CA HIS A 57 9.70 -1.88 8.39
C HIS A 57 9.31 -0.49 8.92
N LEU A 58 8.45 0.25 8.22
CA LEU A 58 8.00 1.59 8.62
C LEU A 58 7.28 1.60 9.98
N LEU A 59 6.51 0.56 10.29
CA LEU A 59 5.85 0.37 11.58
C LEU A 59 6.85 0.21 12.74
N SER A 60 8.02 -0.38 12.45
CA SER A 60 9.07 -0.65 13.44
C SER A 60 9.99 0.55 13.66
N THR A 61 10.25 1.36 12.64
CA THR A 61 11.27 2.43 12.67
C THR A 61 10.69 3.82 12.86
N ASN A 62 9.61 4.17 12.17
CA ASN A 62 9.16 5.56 12.01
C ASN A 62 7.75 5.82 12.56
N GLN A 63 7.03 4.78 12.98
CA GLN A 63 5.66 4.89 13.54
C GLN A 63 4.71 5.71 12.64
N ILE A 64 4.84 5.52 11.34
CA ILE A 64 4.11 6.26 10.32
C ILE A 64 2.63 5.90 10.39
N LYS A 65 1.74 6.89 10.24
CA LYS A 65 0.29 6.65 10.19
C LYS A 65 -0.15 6.25 8.79
N LEU A 66 -0.98 5.22 8.71
CA LEU A 66 -1.63 4.77 7.48
C LEU A 66 -3.11 5.11 7.48
N ILE A 67 -3.59 5.56 6.33
CA ILE A 67 -5.00 5.74 6.01
C ILE A 67 -5.38 4.63 5.03
N VAL A 68 -6.43 3.89 5.36
CA VAL A 68 -6.89 2.76 4.54
C VAL A 68 -8.38 2.91 4.27
N SER A 69 -8.79 2.76 3.02
CA SER A 69 -10.20 2.75 2.64
C SER A 69 -10.88 1.44 3.07
N SER A 70 -12.14 1.49 3.49
CA SER A 70 -12.93 0.28 3.78
C SER A 70 -13.16 -0.57 2.52
N GLN A 71 -12.98 -0.01 1.32
CA GLN A 71 -12.96 -0.77 0.07
C GLN A 71 -11.76 -1.71 -0.02
N VAL A 72 -10.57 -1.28 0.42
CA VAL A 72 -9.36 -2.12 0.46
C VAL A 72 -9.58 -3.34 1.37
N PHE A 73 -10.23 -3.14 2.52
CA PHE A 73 -10.58 -4.25 3.42
C PHE A 73 -11.49 -5.29 2.75
N LYS A 74 -12.49 -4.83 1.98
CA LYS A 74 -13.40 -5.73 1.26
C LYS A 74 -12.66 -6.54 0.19
N GLU A 75 -11.72 -5.92 -0.50
CA GLU A 75 -10.87 -6.61 -1.48
C GLU A 75 -10.01 -7.67 -0.83
N LEU A 76 -9.33 -7.34 0.27
CA LEU A 76 -8.52 -8.30 1.02
C LEU A 76 -9.36 -9.47 1.55
N ASP A 77 -10.58 -9.21 2.02
CA ASP A 77 -11.48 -10.26 2.51
C ASP A 77 -11.89 -11.22 1.38
N GLY A 78 -12.19 -10.69 0.19
CA GLY A 78 -12.45 -11.49 -1.01
C GLY A 78 -11.25 -12.36 -1.42
N LEU A 79 -10.02 -11.94 -1.13
CA LEU A 79 -8.81 -12.69 -1.46
C LEU A 79 -8.53 -13.87 -0.51
N LYS A 80 -9.21 -13.96 0.65
CA LYS A 80 -9.04 -15.09 1.59
C LYS A 80 -9.49 -16.43 1.01
N THR A 81 -10.41 -16.43 0.06
CA THR A 81 -10.93 -17.63 -0.59
C THR A 81 -10.34 -17.86 -1.99
N ASN A 82 -9.33 -17.06 -2.38
CA ASN A 82 -8.67 -17.20 -3.68
C ASN A 82 -8.10 -18.61 -3.85
N LYS A 83 -8.18 -19.20 -5.06
CA LYS A 83 -7.68 -20.56 -5.33
C LYS A 83 -6.17 -20.68 -5.14
N GLU A 84 -5.43 -19.61 -5.40
CA GLU A 84 -3.98 -19.57 -5.27
C GLU A 84 -3.55 -19.41 -3.81
N LYS A 85 -2.79 -20.38 -3.30
CA LYS A 85 -2.31 -20.39 -1.91
C LYS A 85 -1.49 -19.14 -1.57
N LEU A 86 -0.61 -18.71 -2.46
CA LEU A 86 0.25 -17.55 -2.24
C LEU A 86 -0.57 -16.27 -2.05
N THR A 87 -1.61 -16.09 -2.87
CA THR A 87 -2.52 -14.94 -2.77
C THR A 87 -3.30 -14.94 -1.45
N ARG A 88 -3.81 -16.09 -0.98
CA ARG A 88 -4.44 -16.19 0.35
C ARG A 88 -3.47 -15.84 1.48
N MET A 89 -2.24 -16.33 1.41
CA MET A 89 -1.20 -16.04 2.42
C MET A 89 -0.86 -14.55 2.47
N ARG A 90 -0.75 -13.89 1.32
CA ARG A 90 -0.52 -12.44 1.23
C ARG A 90 -1.70 -11.64 1.79
N ALA A 91 -2.94 -12.06 1.50
CA ALA A 91 -4.12 -11.41 2.05
C ALA A 91 -4.17 -11.52 3.58
N GLN A 92 -3.83 -12.69 4.13
CA GLN A 92 -3.71 -12.87 5.57
C GLN A 92 -2.62 -11.97 6.17
N LEU A 93 -1.43 -11.94 5.56
CA LEU A 93 -0.35 -11.07 6.01
C LEU A 93 -0.75 -9.58 5.96
N ALA A 94 -1.48 -9.14 4.94
CA ALA A 94 -2.02 -7.79 4.86
C ALA A 94 -2.95 -7.47 6.04
N PHE A 95 -3.82 -8.40 6.44
CA PHE A 95 -4.64 -8.24 7.65
C PHE A 95 -3.79 -8.16 8.92
N ASP A 96 -2.77 -9.00 9.04
CA ASP A 96 -1.87 -8.99 10.19
C ASP A 96 -1.13 -7.64 10.31
N VAL A 97 -0.69 -7.07 9.17
CA VAL A 97 -0.09 -5.72 9.12
C VAL A 97 -1.09 -4.67 9.55
N ILE A 98 -2.29 -4.65 8.96
CA ILE A 98 -3.36 -3.73 9.32
C ILE A 98 -3.64 -3.77 10.83
N GLU A 99 -3.78 -4.97 11.39
CA GLU A 99 -4.02 -5.16 12.81
C GLU A 99 -2.87 -4.62 13.66
N ALA A 100 -1.62 -4.86 13.25
CA ALA A 100 -0.45 -4.34 13.94
C ALA A 100 -0.41 -2.80 13.96
N TYR A 101 -0.78 -2.15 12.85
CA TYR A 101 -0.94 -0.68 12.80
C TYR A 101 -2.09 -0.21 13.69
N GLN A 102 -3.22 -0.91 13.69
CA GLN A 102 -4.38 -0.57 14.51
C GLN A 102 -4.07 -0.66 16.00
N ARG A 103 -3.40 -1.74 16.45
CA ARG A 103 -2.99 -1.93 17.85
C ARG A 103 -2.06 -0.82 18.35
N LYS A 104 -1.27 -0.21 17.47
CA LYS A 104 -0.42 0.95 17.80
C LYS A 104 -1.12 2.31 17.68
N GLY A 105 -2.39 2.36 17.29
CA GLY A 105 -3.10 3.62 17.03
C GLY A 105 -2.57 4.38 15.80
N LEU A 106 -1.90 3.68 14.88
CA LEU A 106 -1.29 4.22 13.67
C LEU A 106 -2.11 3.95 12.40
N LEU A 107 -3.33 3.42 12.54
CA LEU A 107 -4.25 3.17 11.44
C LEU A 107 -5.47 4.08 11.54
N LYS A 108 -5.84 4.71 10.43
CA LYS A 108 -7.15 5.35 10.24
C LYS A 108 -7.90 4.62 9.12
N LEU A 109 -8.95 3.90 9.48
CA LEU A 109 -9.87 3.28 8.53
C LEU A 109 -10.93 4.30 8.11
N VAL A 110 -11.11 4.52 6.81
CA VAL A 110 -12.01 5.53 6.25
C VAL A 110 -13.07 4.87 5.39
N GLN A 111 -14.31 5.33 5.53
CA GLN A 111 -15.43 4.80 4.76
C GLN A 111 -15.45 5.35 3.33
N VAL A 112 -15.87 4.50 2.40
CA VAL A 112 -16.13 4.92 1.01
C VAL A 112 -17.20 6.03 1.00
N PRO A 113 -16.98 7.13 0.26
CA PRO A 113 -17.98 8.19 0.12
C PRO A 113 -19.31 7.68 -0.45
N SER A 114 -20.40 8.41 -0.19
CA SER A 114 -21.70 8.11 -0.80
C SER A 114 -21.64 8.23 -2.32
N TYR A 115 -22.58 7.57 -3.01
CA TYR A 115 -22.68 7.62 -4.47
C TYR A 115 -22.76 9.06 -5.02
N GLU A 116 -23.52 9.93 -4.36
CA GLU A 116 -23.60 11.35 -4.73
C GLU A 116 -22.23 12.05 -4.67
N LYS A 117 -21.41 11.74 -3.65
CA LYS A 117 -20.04 12.26 -3.54
C LYS A 117 -19.12 11.70 -4.61
N LEU A 118 -19.26 10.42 -4.97
CA LEU A 118 -18.48 9.81 -6.06
C LEU A 118 -18.75 10.54 -7.39
N GLN A 119 -20.02 10.79 -7.72
CA GLN A 119 -20.39 11.55 -8.92
C GLN A 119 -19.80 12.97 -8.91
N LYS A 120 -19.84 13.68 -7.78
CA LYS A 120 -19.23 15.02 -7.64
C LYS A 120 -17.72 15.02 -7.83
N LEU A 121 -17.06 13.89 -7.60
CA LEU A 121 -15.62 13.71 -7.84
C LEU A 121 -15.31 13.20 -9.25
N ALA A 122 -16.32 13.06 -10.13
CA ALA A 122 -16.21 12.44 -11.44
C ALA A 122 -15.61 11.01 -11.39
N LEU A 123 -15.90 10.29 -10.30
CA LEU A 123 -15.46 8.92 -10.06
C LEU A 123 -16.66 7.96 -10.07
N SER A 124 -16.43 6.75 -10.54
CA SER A 124 -17.42 5.70 -10.73
C SER A 124 -17.56 4.81 -9.49
N THR A 125 -18.30 3.71 -9.64
CA THR A 125 -18.46 2.70 -8.59
C THR A 125 -17.45 1.56 -8.69
N SER A 126 -16.45 1.67 -9.57
CA SER A 126 -15.34 0.71 -9.66
C SER A 126 -14.55 0.68 -8.35
N ALA A 127 -13.89 -0.45 -8.09
CA ALA A 127 -13.14 -0.69 -6.87
C ALA A 127 -12.01 0.34 -6.67
N ASP A 128 -11.16 0.50 -7.68
CA ASP A 128 -10.04 1.45 -7.68
C ASP A 128 -10.51 2.90 -7.51
N GLU A 129 -11.58 3.28 -8.22
CA GLU A 129 -12.11 4.64 -8.12
C GLU A 129 -12.76 4.92 -6.77
N LYS A 130 -13.38 3.91 -6.12
CA LYS A 130 -13.86 4.05 -4.73
C LYS A 130 -12.72 4.26 -3.75
N ILE A 131 -11.59 3.56 -3.92
CA ILE A 131 -10.40 3.74 -3.08
C ILE A 131 -9.87 5.18 -3.26
N ILE A 132 -9.65 5.59 -4.51
CA ILE A 132 -9.15 6.94 -4.83
C ILE A 132 -10.12 8.01 -4.34
N ALA A 133 -11.43 7.84 -4.53
CA ALA A 133 -12.43 8.76 -4.04
C ALA A 133 -12.42 8.90 -2.51
N THR A 134 -12.17 7.80 -1.80
CA THR A 134 -12.03 7.81 -0.34
C THR A 134 -10.90 8.75 0.07
N TYR A 135 -9.73 8.61 -0.55
CA TYR A 135 -8.56 9.42 -0.23
C TYR A 135 -8.69 10.86 -0.70
N LEU A 136 -9.26 11.08 -1.87
CA LEU A 136 -9.53 12.43 -2.37
C LEU A 136 -10.54 13.18 -1.49
N ASN A 137 -11.56 12.48 -0.97
CA ASN A 137 -12.50 13.07 -0.01
C ASN A 137 -11.77 13.46 1.28
N GLU A 138 -10.91 12.61 1.84
CA GLU A 138 -10.12 12.98 3.03
C GLU A 138 -9.19 14.16 2.75
N PHE A 139 -8.51 14.16 1.60
CA PHE A 139 -7.64 15.25 1.17
C PHE A 139 -8.38 16.59 1.09
N LYS A 140 -9.55 16.60 0.45
CA LYS A 140 -10.41 17.80 0.33
C LYS A 140 -11.02 18.24 1.68
N ASN A 141 -11.14 17.34 2.64
CA ASN A 141 -11.70 17.61 3.98
C ASN A 141 -10.62 17.89 5.05
N GLY A 142 -9.41 18.29 4.65
CA GLY A 142 -8.38 18.80 5.57
C GLY A 142 -7.14 17.92 5.73
N ALA A 143 -7.10 16.72 5.15
CA ALA A 143 -5.88 15.92 5.08
C ALA A 143 -4.98 16.37 3.91
N THR A 144 -4.61 17.65 3.87
CA THR A 144 -3.93 18.29 2.73
C THR A 144 -2.51 17.79 2.46
N SER A 145 -1.93 17.00 3.38
CA SER A 145 -0.63 16.35 3.19
C SER A 145 -0.76 14.85 2.86
N LEU A 146 -1.96 14.36 2.53
CA LEU A 146 -2.19 12.97 2.17
C LEU A 146 -1.58 12.62 0.81
N LEU A 147 -0.73 11.60 0.78
CA LEU A 147 -0.16 11.00 -0.42
C LEU A 147 -0.74 9.61 -0.64
N PHE A 148 -1.24 9.36 -1.85
CA PHE A 148 -1.62 8.03 -2.28
C PHE A 148 -0.40 7.24 -2.74
N LEU A 149 -0.11 6.14 -2.06
CA LEU A 149 0.99 5.23 -2.37
C LEU A 149 0.46 4.12 -3.28
N SER A 150 1.01 4.00 -4.49
CA SER A 150 0.65 2.90 -5.39
C SER A 150 1.73 2.57 -6.41
N ASN A 151 1.93 1.27 -6.62
CA ASN A 151 2.77 0.73 -7.68
C ASN A 151 2.01 0.45 -8.97
N ASP A 152 0.69 0.47 -8.94
CA ASP A 152 -0.11 0.28 -10.14
C ASP A 152 -0.19 1.56 -10.97
N LYS A 153 0.26 1.49 -12.23
CA LYS A 153 0.28 2.64 -13.13
C LYS A 153 -1.13 3.15 -13.42
N GLY A 154 -2.12 2.26 -13.51
CA GLY A 154 -3.52 2.62 -13.75
C GLY A 154 -4.08 3.46 -12.60
N ALA A 155 -3.94 2.97 -11.37
CA ALA A 155 -4.35 3.67 -10.15
C ALA A 155 -3.67 5.05 -10.03
N ARG A 156 -2.37 5.15 -10.34
CA ARG A 156 -1.65 6.45 -10.34
C ARG A 156 -2.21 7.42 -11.38
N ILE A 157 -2.56 6.96 -12.58
CA ILE A 157 -3.14 7.81 -13.62
C ILE A 157 -4.51 8.34 -13.18
N ILE A 158 -5.38 7.45 -12.69
CA ILE A 158 -6.73 7.84 -12.22
C ILE A 158 -6.61 8.86 -11.09
N ALA A 159 -5.76 8.59 -10.09
CA ALA A 159 -5.54 9.46 -8.95
C ALA A 159 -5.06 10.86 -9.37
N ARG A 160 -4.08 10.95 -10.28
CA ARG A 160 -3.59 12.23 -10.80
C ARG A 160 -4.65 12.99 -11.58
N ASN A 161 -5.46 12.29 -12.39
CA ASN A 161 -6.54 12.92 -13.18
C ASN A 161 -7.57 13.63 -12.29
N VAL A 162 -7.80 13.13 -11.07
CA VAL A 162 -8.73 13.75 -10.10
C VAL A 162 -8.04 14.66 -9.09
N GLY A 163 -6.75 14.98 -9.31
CA GLY A 163 -5.98 15.90 -8.48
C GLY A 163 -5.51 15.31 -7.14
N MET A 164 -5.52 13.99 -6.97
CA MET A 164 -4.98 13.34 -5.78
C MET A 164 -3.44 13.30 -5.87
N PRO A 165 -2.70 13.78 -4.85
CA PRO A 165 -1.26 13.59 -4.78
C PRO A 165 -0.87 12.12 -4.69
N VAL A 166 0.16 11.73 -5.45
CA VAL A 166 0.60 10.32 -5.57
C VAL A 166 2.10 10.20 -5.39
N ALA A 167 2.55 9.21 -4.64
CA ALA A 167 3.93 8.76 -4.63
C ALA A 167 4.03 7.33 -5.18
N GLU A 168 5.00 7.11 -6.06
CA GLU A 168 5.38 5.77 -6.51
C GLU A 168 6.38 5.21 -5.51
N VAL A 169 6.18 3.94 -5.14
CA VAL A 169 6.90 3.36 -4.01
C VAL A 169 7.58 2.08 -4.42
#